data_AF-A0A0H2S1S7-F1
#
_entry.id   AF-A0A0H2S1S7-F1
#
_cell.length_a   1.000
_cell.length_b   1.000
_cell.length_c   1.000
_cell.angle_alpha   90.00
_cell.angle_beta   90.00
_cell.angle_gamma   90.00
#
_symmetry.space_group_name_H-M   'P 1'
#
loop_
_entity.id
_entity.type
_entity.pdbx_description
1 polymer ?
#
loop_
_entity_poly.entity_id
_entity_poly.type
_entity_poly.pdbx_seq_one_letter_code
_entity_poly.pdbx_strand_id
1 'polypeptide(L)'
;MSNYRTPWSASASGTLTSDRLKPKVTKQAGNSASKGNKKGKDAAPKSPRVRELEGILNRLKESEGKAKDPEGGCFCQARSHALSPYVPICTFCGLILCELNPPSSCCPFSSCGVPLLSPAARSSLITRVEVEIEETIRHEIEEEERKREQLKAQEGSFPLLGIPNSSAHQAQRQQPQTYKVLSLNPKTKKATIASYSPRSSTPATPSPSSSVEVLPQGPPRVPPPMPPQVAPQPDPRRPFMDLRNDTAIGATYVARQASLKRVDVVDTSQSEGSDRRRGVGGRVVPGAG
;
A
#
# COMPACT_ATOMS: atom_id res chain seq x y z
N MET A 1 -60.16 7.77 51.96
CA MET A 1 -59.20 8.49 51.12
C MET A 1 -57.83 7.90 51.38
N SER A 2 -57.36 7.04 50.48
CA SER A 2 -56.16 6.21 50.69
C SER A 2 -55.00 6.77 49.88
N ASN A 3 -53.93 7.19 50.55
CA ASN A 3 -52.72 7.74 49.94
C ASN A 3 -51.84 6.62 49.38
N TYR A 4 -51.69 6.58 48.05
CA TYR A 4 -50.74 5.68 47.39
C TYR A 4 -49.33 6.26 47.46
N ARG A 5 -48.44 5.57 48.19
CA ARG A 5 -47.01 5.89 48.27
C ARG A 5 -46.27 4.99 47.27
N THR A 6 -45.72 5.59 46.21
CA THR A 6 -44.92 4.86 45.22
C THR A 6 -43.55 4.46 45.79
N PRO A 7 -43.02 3.27 45.49
CA PRO A 7 -41.84 2.68 46.17
C PRO A 7 -40.49 3.34 45.83
N TRP A 8 -40.46 4.55 45.25
CA TRP A 8 -39.23 5.24 44.83
C TRP A 8 -38.94 6.49 45.67
N SER A 9 -39.85 6.90 46.55
CA SER A 9 -39.72 8.15 47.33
C SER A 9 -39.15 7.94 48.74
N ALA A 10 -38.57 6.77 49.05
CA ALA A 10 -38.07 6.44 50.38
C ALA A 10 -36.63 5.93 50.33
N SER A 11 -35.71 6.75 49.82
CA SER A 11 -34.26 6.60 50.05
C SER A 11 -33.55 7.92 49.76
N ALA A 12 -33.74 8.89 50.64
CA ALA A 12 -32.79 9.99 50.81
C ALA A 12 -31.55 9.45 51.55
N SER A 13 -30.72 8.66 50.86
CA SER A 13 -29.29 8.39 51.14
C SER A 13 -28.85 7.25 50.22
N GLY A 14 -28.62 7.58 48.95
CA GLY A 14 -28.23 6.62 47.93
C GLY A 14 -27.25 7.30 46.99
N THR A 15 -25.97 7.22 47.34
CA THR A 15 -24.82 7.58 46.51
C THR A 15 -24.99 6.95 45.13
N LEU A 16 -25.37 7.79 44.15
CA LEU A 16 -25.37 7.47 42.73
C LEU A 16 -23.95 7.08 42.34
N THR A 17 -23.71 5.78 42.22
CA THR A 17 -22.48 5.17 41.67
C THR A 17 -22.42 5.37 40.15
N SER A 18 -22.47 6.62 39.71
CA SER A 18 -22.22 7.03 38.32
C SER A 18 -20.81 7.62 38.17
N ASP A 19 -19.83 7.08 38.91
CA ASP A 19 -18.45 7.59 38.92
C ASP A 19 -17.41 6.46 39.06
N ARG A 20 -17.67 5.32 38.40
CA ARG A 20 -16.72 4.19 38.31
C ARG A 20 -16.32 3.81 36.88
N LEU A 21 -16.53 4.70 35.91
CA LEU A 21 -15.76 4.65 34.67
C LEU A 21 -14.49 5.47 34.89
N LYS A 22 -13.46 4.82 35.47
CA LYS A 22 -12.11 5.38 35.40
C LYS A 22 -11.76 5.55 33.92
N PRO A 23 -11.43 6.75 33.42
CA PRO A 23 -10.91 6.89 32.08
C PRO A 23 -9.67 6.00 31.99
N LYS A 24 -9.72 5.03 31.09
CA LYS A 24 -8.59 4.17 30.76
C LYS A 24 -7.57 5.08 30.09
N VAL A 25 -6.69 5.68 30.90
CA VAL A 25 -5.46 6.29 30.41
C VAL A 25 -4.68 5.14 29.80
N THR A 26 -4.76 5.04 28.48
CA THR A 26 -3.92 4.18 27.67
C THR A 26 -2.48 4.59 27.93
N LYS A 27 -1.83 3.91 28.88
CA LYS A 27 -0.38 3.91 29.00
C LYS A 27 0.15 3.22 27.76
N GLN A 28 0.45 4.02 26.73
CA GLN A 28 1.37 3.59 25.70
C GLN A 28 2.71 3.30 26.38
N ALA A 29 3.12 2.05 26.29
CA ALA A 29 4.47 1.64 26.57
C ALA A 29 5.39 2.18 25.46
N GLY A 30 6.57 2.67 25.86
CA GLY A 30 7.74 2.78 24.99
C GLY A 30 8.00 4.15 24.39
N ASN A 31 8.79 5.00 25.05
CA ASN A 31 10.23 4.99 24.84
C ASN A 31 10.94 6.02 25.71
N SER A 32 12.06 5.56 26.27
CA SER A 32 13.09 6.32 26.95
C SER A 32 13.72 7.40 26.08
N ALA A 33 14.16 8.47 26.75
CA ALA A 33 15.17 9.43 26.34
C ALA A 33 14.79 10.43 25.23
N SER A 34 14.56 11.68 25.60
CA SER A 34 15.64 12.69 25.54
C SER A 34 15.16 14.05 26.02
N LYS A 35 16.09 14.74 26.68
CA LYS A 35 15.99 16.03 27.32
C LYS A 35 15.73 17.10 26.26
N GLY A 36 14.48 17.57 26.20
CA GLY A 36 14.00 18.53 25.21
C GLY A 36 14.71 19.87 25.29
N ASN A 37 15.54 20.16 24.29
CA ASN A 37 15.96 21.51 23.98
C ASN A 37 14.83 22.16 23.17
N LYS A 38 14.21 23.20 23.74
CA LYS A 38 13.16 23.97 23.09
C LYS A 38 13.75 24.72 21.89
N LYS A 39 13.28 24.43 20.66
CA LYS A 39 13.32 25.39 19.54
C LYS A 39 12.34 25.00 18.43
N GLY A 40 11.38 25.89 18.14
CA GLY A 40 10.74 25.98 16.82
C GLY A 40 9.24 25.67 16.72
N LYS A 41 8.42 26.68 17.04
CA LYS A 41 7.11 27.07 16.47
C LYS A 41 6.36 26.07 15.57
N ASP A 42 5.16 25.70 16.02
CA ASP A 42 3.87 25.63 15.29
C ASP A 42 3.92 25.49 13.76
N ALA A 43 4.43 24.36 13.27
CA ALA A 43 4.05 23.85 11.96
C ALA A 43 3.34 22.53 12.19
N ALA A 44 2.17 22.36 11.57
CA ALA A 44 1.56 21.04 11.44
C ALA A 44 2.63 20.04 10.99
N PRO A 45 2.65 18.81 11.53
CA PRO A 45 3.71 17.86 11.22
C PRO A 45 3.76 17.66 9.70
N LYS A 46 4.87 18.09 9.07
CA LYS A 46 5.07 17.92 7.63
C LYS A 46 4.79 16.48 7.23
N SER A 47 4.14 16.29 6.08
CA SER A 47 3.84 14.97 5.56
C SER A 47 5.12 14.14 5.35
N PRO A 48 5.02 12.80 5.38
CA PRO A 48 6.18 11.94 5.15
C PRO A 48 6.84 12.23 3.79
N ARG A 49 6.04 12.49 2.74
CA ARG A 49 6.54 12.77 1.40
C ARG A 49 7.35 14.06 1.34
N VAL A 50 6.88 15.13 1.96
CA VAL A 50 7.62 16.41 2.01
C VAL A 50 8.95 16.22 2.76
N ARG A 51 8.96 15.44 3.85
CA ARG A 51 10.21 15.15 4.59
C ARG A 51 11.21 14.36 3.76
N GLU A 52 10.76 13.41 2.95
CA GLU A 52 11.61 12.66 2.03
C GLU A 52 12.25 13.59 1.00
N LEU A 53 11.45 14.43 0.34
CA LEU A 53 11.93 15.40 -0.66
C LEU A 53 12.90 16.43 -0.04
N GLU A 54 12.59 16.95 1.15
CA GLU A 54 13.48 17.82 1.91
C GLU A 54 14.80 17.12 2.27
N GLY A 55 14.74 15.84 2.63
CA GLY A 55 15.91 15.01 2.87
C GLY A 55 16.80 14.88 1.64
N ILE A 56 16.20 14.64 0.47
CA ILE A 56 16.91 14.59 -0.82
C ILE A 56 17.52 15.94 -1.15
N LEU A 57 16.76 17.03 -1.00
CA LEU A 57 17.21 18.39 -1.24
C LEU A 57 18.40 18.76 -0.34
N ASN A 58 18.33 18.46 0.96
CA ASN A 58 19.42 18.73 1.89
C ASN A 58 20.68 17.96 1.51
N ARG A 59 20.56 16.65 1.19
CA ARG A 59 21.68 15.85 0.71
C ARG A 59 22.26 16.40 -0.60
N LEU A 60 21.40 16.82 -1.53
CA LEU A 60 21.82 17.44 -2.78
C LEU A 60 22.44 18.82 -2.59
N LYS A 61 22.19 19.55 -1.48
CA LYS A 61 22.86 20.82 -1.19
C LYS A 61 24.19 20.59 -0.46
N GLU A 62 24.23 19.67 0.49
CA GLU A 62 25.41 19.39 1.34
C GLU A 62 26.51 18.61 0.62
N SER A 63 26.14 17.62 -0.20
CA SER A 63 27.12 16.71 -0.82
C SER A 63 27.61 17.23 -2.17
N GLU A 64 28.92 17.20 -2.43
CA GLU A 64 29.45 17.55 -3.75
C GLU A 64 29.26 16.46 -4.84
N GLY A 65 28.61 15.34 -4.52
CA GLY A 65 28.51 14.18 -5.43
C GLY A 65 29.79 13.33 -5.52
N LYS A 66 30.86 13.71 -4.81
CA LYS A 66 32.15 12.99 -4.80
C LYS A 66 32.24 11.92 -3.71
N ALA A 67 31.41 12.03 -2.68
CA ALA A 67 31.41 11.06 -1.59
C ALA A 67 30.74 9.76 -2.04
N LYS A 68 31.35 8.63 -1.66
CA LYS A 68 30.70 7.33 -1.74
C LYS A 68 29.53 7.31 -0.76
N ASP A 69 28.50 6.57 -1.13
CA ASP A 69 27.38 6.32 -0.24
C ASP A 69 27.89 5.61 1.03
N PRO A 70 27.59 6.11 2.26
CA PRO A 70 27.97 5.44 3.50
C PRO A 70 27.45 4.00 3.60
N GLU A 71 26.32 3.70 2.95
CA GLU A 71 25.75 2.35 2.91
C GLU A 71 26.39 1.45 1.83
N GLY A 72 27.37 1.99 1.09
CA GLY A 72 28.09 1.28 0.03
C GLY A 72 27.37 1.23 -1.31
N GLY A 73 26.19 1.84 -1.41
CA GLY A 73 25.32 1.79 -2.59
C GLY A 73 24.74 0.40 -2.86
N CYS A 74 23.74 0.34 -3.72
CA CYS A 74 23.09 -0.91 -4.09
C CYS A 74 23.64 -1.47 -5.39
N PHE A 75 24.23 -2.66 -5.32
CA PHE A 75 24.48 -3.53 -6.46
C PHE A 75 23.37 -4.56 -6.55
N CYS A 76 22.38 -4.32 -7.41
CA CYS A 76 21.15 -5.09 -7.41
C CYS A 76 21.36 -6.60 -7.59
N GLN A 77 22.48 -7.10 -8.17
CA GLN A 77 22.78 -8.54 -8.31
C GLN A 77 21.58 -9.37 -8.82
N ALA A 78 20.88 -8.87 -9.85
CA ALA A 78 19.64 -9.45 -10.39
C ALA A 78 18.39 -9.42 -9.47
N ARG A 79 18.43 -8.71 -8.33
CA ARG A 79 17.24 -8.37 -7.55
C ARG A 79 16.44 -7.25 -8.22
N SER A 80 15.12 -7.35 -8.15
CA SER A 80 14.21 -6.33 -8.65
C SER A 80 14.04 -5.20 -7.64
N HIS A 81 14.49 -4.00 -8.00
CA HIS A 81 14.23 -2.77 -7.26
C HIS A 81 13.60 -1.74 -8.21
N ALA A 82 12.84 -0.78 -7.65
CA ALA A 82 12.36 0.36 -8.42
C ALA A 82 13.56 1.18 -8.93
N LEU A 83 13.45 1.71 -10.14
CA LEU A 83 14.45 2.62 -10.70
C LEU A 83 14.49 3.92 -9.91
N SER A 84 15.68 4.52 -9.79
CA SER A 84 15.80 5.83 -9.15
C SER A 84 14.99 6.86 -9.96
N PRO A 85 14.08 7.61 -9.32
CA PRO A 85 13.19 8.54 -10.02
C PRO A 85 13.95 9.73 -10.62
N TYR A 86 15.08 10.11 -10.02
CA TYR A 86 15.85 11.29 -10.42
C TYR A 86 17.07 10.97 -11.28
N VAL A 87 17.73 9.83 -11.04
CA VAL A 87 18.95 9.44 -11.77
C VAL A 87 18.92 7.94 -12.07
N PRO A 88 18.20 7.48 -13.11
CA PRO A 88 18.00 6.06 -13.38
C PRO A 88 19.23 5.37 -13.98
N ILE A 89 20.18 6.13 -14.53
CA ILE A 89 21.38 5.58 -15.18
C ILE A 89 22.60 6.47 -14.93
N CYS A 90 23.76 5.86 -14.67
CA CYS A 90 25.03 6.55 -14.68
C CYS A 90 25.46 6.83 -16.12
N THR A 91 25.65 8.10 -16.47
CA THR A 91 26.04 8.52 -17.83
C THR A 91 27.45 8.10 -18.23
N PHE A 92 28.31 7.75 -17.26
CA PHE A 92 29.70 7.39 -17.50
C PHE A 92 29.90 5.89 -17.74
N CYS A 93 29.36 5.03 -16.87
CA CYS A 93 29.54 3.57 -16.98
C CYS A 93 28.27 2.82 -17.43
N GLY A 94 27.15 3.51 -17.62
CA GLY A 94 25.88 2.91 -18.04
C GLY A 94 25.19 2.07 -16.96
N LEU A 95 25.65 2.12 -15.70
CA LEU A 95 25.02 1.37 -14.62
C LEU A 95 23.60 1.90 -14.37
N ILE A 96 22.62 0.99 -14.41
CA ILE A 96 21.23 1.28 -14.04
C ILE A 96 21.14 1.38 -12.51
N LEU A 97 20.59 2.49 -12.02
CA LEU A 97 20.51 2.81 -10.61
C LEU A 97 19.07 2.63 -10.11
N CYS A 98 18.95 1.92 -8.99
CA CYS A 98 17.69 1.80 -8.27
C CYS A 98 17.50 2.91 -7.23
N GLU A 99 16.31 2.98 -6.63
CA GLU A 99 15.93 3.93 -5.58
C GLU A 99 16.86 3.93 -4.36
N LEU A 100 17.51 2.80 -4.07
CA LEU A 100 18.50 2.69 -2.98
C LEU A 100 19.81 3.44 -3.26
N ASN A 101 20.06 3.86 -4.50
CA ASN A 101 21.23 4.66 -4.86
C ASN A 101 20.84 6.15 -4.86
N PRO A 102 21.25 6.93 -3.85
CA PRO A 102 20.84 8.31 -3.76
C PRO A 102 21.51 9.17 -4.85
N PRO A 103 20.81 10.18 -5.41
CA PRO A 103 21.36 11.04 -6.47
C PRO A 103 22.52 11.94 -6.00
N SER A 104 22.70 12.04 -4.67
CA SER A 104 23.73 12.83 -3.99
C SER A 104 25.09 12.14 -3.88
N SER A 105 25.17 10.80 -4.06
CA SER A 105 26.43 10.05 -3.96
C SER A 105 27.10 9.86 -5.32
N CYS A 106 28.38 9.47 -5.31
CA CYS A 106 29.05 9.03 -6.53
C CYS A 106 28.51 7.67 -7.01
N CYS A 107 28.84 7.30 -8.25
CA CYS A 107 28.53 5.97 -8.78
C CYS A 107 29.08 4.88 -7.85
N PRO A 108 28.27 3.86 -7.48
CA PRO A 108 28.73 2.79 -6.59
C PRO A 108 29.82 1.93 -7.23
N PHE A 109 29.85 1.84 -8.57
CA PHE A 109 30.85 1.06 -9.29
C PHE A 109 32.26 1.63 -9.06
N SER A 110 33.14 0.81 -8.48
CA SER A 110 34.45 1.22 -7.98
C SER A 110 35.39 1.78 -9.05
N SER A 111 35.29 1.31 -10.29
CA SER A 111 36.11 1.82 -11.40
C SER A 111 35.58 3.10 -12.02
N CYS A 112 34.30 3.44 -11.77
CA CYS A 112 33.71 4.69 -12.22
C CYS A 112 33.99 5.76 -11.18
N GLY A 113 33.39 5.65 -9.99
CA GLY A 113 33.56 6.63 -8.90
C GLY A 113 33.19 8.07 -9.27
N VAL A 114 32.60 8.31 -10.44
CA VAL A 114 32.26 9.64 -10.94
C VAL A 114 30.96 10.12 -10.27
N PRO A 115 30.82 11.42 -9.95
CA PRO A 115 29.53 11.99 -9.54
C PRO A 115 28.43 11.66 -10.56
N LEU A 116 27.29 11.20 -10.06
CA LEU A 116 26.16 10.79 -10.89
C LEU A 116 25.54 11.96 -11.67
N LEU A 117 25.66 13.16 -11.13
CA LEU A 117 25.11 14.39 -11.70
C LEU A 117 26.23 15.37 -12.03
N SER A 118 26.18 15.97 -13.22
CA SER A 118 26.99 17.16 -13.51
C SER A 118 26.55 18.34 -12.64
N PRO A 119 27.40 19.35 -12.39
CA PRO A 119 27.02 20.50 -11.57
C PRO A 119 25.75 21.22 -12.07
N ALA A 120 25.60 21.34 -13.39
CA ALA A 120 24.41 21.92 -14.03
C ALA A 120 23.17 21.01 -13.91
N ALA A 121 23.33 19.70 -14.07
CA ALA A 121 22.22 18.76 -13.87
C ALA A 121 21.77 18.76 -12.39
N ARG A 122 22.71 18.87 -11.46
CA ARG A 122 22.42 18.96 -10.02
C ARG A 122 21.67 20.22 -9.65
N SER A 123 22.06 21.40 -10.15
CA SER A 123 21.29 22.63 -9.90
C SER A 123 19.88 22.53 -10.49
N SER A 124 19.74 21.95 -11.68
CA SER A 124 18.43 21.70 -12.28
C SER A 124 17.58 20.69 -11.50
N LEU A 125 18.21 19.72 -10.83
CA LEU A 125 17.51 18.76 -9.99
C LEU A 125 17.07 19.40 -8.68
N ILE A 126 17.90 20.26 -8.08
CA ILE A 126 17.53 21.01 -6.87
C ILE A 126 16.29 21.85 -7.14
N THR A 127 16.25 22.60 -8.24
CA THR A 127 15.08 23.42 -8.58
C THR A 127 13.83 22.56 -8.85
N ARG A 128 13.98 21.40 -9.50
CA ARG A 128 12.87 20.46 -9.69
C ARG A 128 12.31 19.93 -8.36
N VAL A 129 13.19 19.54 -7.44
CA VAL A 129 12.78 19.03 -6.12
C VAL A 129 12.13 20.15 -5.29
N GLU A 130 12.61 21.39 -5.38
CA GLU A 130 11.97 22.56 -4.75
C GLU A 130 10.55 22.78 -5.27
N VAL A 131 10.35 22.72 -6.59
CA VAL A 131 9.01 22.80 -7.20
C VAL A 131 8.13 21.63 -6.76
N GLU A 132 8.65 20.39 -6.74
CA GLU A 132 7.90 19.21 -6.31
C GLU A 132 7.46 19.32 -4.84
N ILE A 133 8.29 19.89 -3.97
CA ILE A 133 7.92 20.18 -2.57
C ILE A 133 6.76 21.18 -2.51
N GLU A 134 6.84 22.29 -3.24
CA GLU A 134 5.78 23.31 -3.28
C GLU A 134 4.47 22.75 -3.81
N GLU A 135 4.52 21.95 -4.88
CA GLU A 135 3.36 21.27 -5.45
C GLU A 135 2.74 20.26 -4.49
N THR A 136 3.56 19.49 -3.79
CA THR A 136 3.11 18.50 -2.80
C THR A 136 2.40 19.20 -1.64
N ILE A 137 2.98 20.28 -1.12
CA ILE A 137 2.36 21.08 -0.04
C ILE A 137 1.03 21.69 -0.51
N ARG A 138 0.99 22.25 -1.72
CA ARG A 138 -0.25 22.81 -2.29
C ARG A 138 -1.35 21.75 -2.38
N HIS A 139 -1.02 20.56 -2.88
CA HIS A 139 -1.96 19.46 -3.02
C HIS A 139 -2.47 18.97 -1.65
N GLU A 140 -1.59 18.90 -0.64
CA GLU A 140 -1.98 18.53 0.73
C GLU A 140 -2.95 19.53 1.35
N ILE A 141 -2.70 20.83 1.18
CA ILE A 141 -3.60 21.88 1.67
C ILE A 141 -4.99 21.77 1.00
N GLU A 142 -5.02 21.56 -0.32
CA GLU A 142 -6.27 21.40 -1.07
C GLU A 142 -7.05 20.15 -0.62
N GLU A 143 -6.36 19.03 -0.40
CA GLU A 143 -6.99 17.82 0.11
C GLU A 143 -7.55 17.99 1.52
N GLU A 144 -6.83 18.69 2.39
CA GLU A 144 -7.29 18.98 3.75
C GLU A 144 -8.52 19.88 3.75
N GLU A 145 -8.56 20.90 2.89
CA GLU A 145 -9.72 21.76 2.71
C GLU A 145 -10.92 20.95 2.19
N ARG A 146 -10.71 20.14 1.16
CA ARG A 146 -11.76 19.26 0.59
C ARG A 146 -12.31 18.28 1.64
N LYS A 147 -11.44 17.67 2.45
CA LYS A 147 -11.86 16.79 3.56
C LYS A 147 -12.64 17.56 4.62
N ARG A 148 -12.23 18.79 4.95
CA ARG A 148 -12.94 19.65 5.91
C ARG A 148 -14.32 20.05 5.41
N GLU A 149 -14.46 20.39 4.14
CA GLU A 149 -15.76 20.69 3.52
C GLU A 149 -16.68 19.48 3.50
N GLN A 150 -16.15 18.29 3.19
CA GLN A 150 -16.92 17.05 3.22
C GLN A 150 -17.41 16.72 4.63
N LEU A 151 -16.56 16.88 5.66
CA LEU A 151 -16.96 16.68 7.05
C LEU A 151 -18.05 17.68 7.47
N LYS A 152 -17.90 18.96 7.12
CA LYS A 152 -18.94 19.98 7.38
C LYS A 152 -20.25 19.67 6.67
N ALA A 153 -20.20 19.20 5.42
CA ALA A 153 -21.37 18.79 4.66
C ALA A 153 -22.06 17.57 5.29
N GLN A 154 -21.29 16.61 5.84
CA GLN A 154 -21.82 15.45 6.54
C GLN A 154 -22.40 15.80 7.92
N GLU A 155 -21.74 16.68 8.69
CA GLU A 155 -22.22 17.15 10.00
C GLU A 155 -23.44 18.07 9.87
N GLY A 156 -23.49 18.89 8.82
CA GLY A 156 -24.65 19.73 8.47
C GLY A 156 -25.78 18.96 7.77
N SER A 157 -25.51 17.73 7.31
CA SER A 157 -26.52 16.82 6.77
C SER A 157 -27.27 16.19 7.93
N PHE A 158 -28.39 16.80 8.32
CA PHE A 158 -29.36 16.15 9.19
C PHE A 158 -29.74 14.80 8.56
N PRO A 159 -29.53 13.65 9.24
CA PRO A 159 -29.87 12.35 8.67
C PRO A 159 -31.36 12.35 8.37
N LEU A 160 -31.70 12.37 7.08
CA LEU A 160 -33.07 12.30 6.58
C LEU A 160 -33.65 10.93 6.97
N LEU A 161 -34.21 10.85 8.17
CA LEU A 161 -35.00 9.72 8.63
C LEU A 161 -36.35 9.74 7.88
N GLY A 162 -36.38 9.08 6.72
CA GLY A 162 -37.61 8.59 6.11
C GLY A 162 -38.24 9.48 5.03
N ILE A 163 -37.76 9.35 3.79
CA ILE A 163 -38.62 9.45 2.60
C ILE A 163 -38.11 8.43 1.57
N PRO A 164 -38.87 7.38 1.21
CA PRO A 164 -38.51 6.48 0.12
C PRO A 164 -38.79 7.16 -1.21
N ASN A 165 -37.98 8.15 -1.60
CA ASN A 165 -38.03 8.68 -2.96
C ASN A 165 -36.96 8.01 -3.80
N SER A 166 -37.42 7.04 -4.57
CA SER A 166 -36.77 6.47 -5.73
C SER A 166 -36.21 7.58 -6.62
N SER A 167 -34.88 7.72 -6.72
CA SER A 167 -34.16 8.08 -7.95
C SER A 167 -32.64 8.04 -7.74
N ALA A 168 -32.01 7.15 -8.52
CA ALA A 168 -30.68 7.29 -9.10
C ALA A 168 -29.50 7.75 -8.21
N HIS A 169 -28.75 6.81 -7.64
CA HIS A 169 -27.47 6.34 -8.19
C HIS A 169 -26.70 5.47 -7.18
N GLN A 170 -25.93 4.55 -7.75
CA GLN A 170 -24.85 3.77 -7.16
C GLN A 170 -25.20 2.61 -6.23
N ALA A 171 -24.93 1.42 -6.78
CA ALA A 171 -24.83 0.15 -6.11
C ALA A 171 -23.76 0.16 -5.01
N GLN A 172 -24.07 0.72 -3.84
CA GLN A 172 -23.49 0.19 -2.62
C GLN A 172 -24.16 -1.15 -2.34
N ARG A 173 -23.36 -2.22 -2.27
CA ARG A 173 -23.76 -3.52 -1.76
C ARG A 173 -24.43 -3.31 -0.40
N GLN A 174 -25.75 -3.29 -0.37
CA GLN A 174 -26.51 -3.25 0.87
C GLN A 174 -26.16 -4.52 1.63
N GLN A 175 -25.42 -4.37 2.73
CA GLN A 175 -25.32 -5.45 3.69
C GLN A 175 -26.74 -5.78 4.15
N PRO A 176 -27.10 -7.07 4.25
CA PRO A 176 -28.42 -7.47 4.71
C PRO A 176 -28.65 -6.85 6.09
N GLN A 177 -29.58 -5.90 6.15
CA GLN A 177 -29.98 -5.22 7.37
C GLN A 177 -30.61 -6.27 8.29
N THR A 178 -29.82 -6.81 9.21
CA THR A 178 -30.33 -7.70 10.27
C THR A 178 -30.92 -6.82 11.36
N TYR A 179 -32.24 -6.81 11.47
CA TYR A 179 -32.92 -6.07 12.52
C TYR A 179 -32.73 -6.80 13.85
N LYS A 180 -32.06 -6.14 14.80
CA LYS A 180 -31.88 -6.62 16.17
C LYS A 180 -32.88 -5.90 17.06
N VAL A 181 -33.90 -6.62 17.52
CA VAL A 181 -34.92 -6.09 18.42
C VAL A 181 -34.53 -6.44 19.85
N LEU A 182 -34.24 -5.42 20.65
CA LEU A 182 -34.05 -5.53 22.09
C LEU A 182 -35.42 -5.47 22.77
N SER A 183 -35.88 -6.61 23.29
CA SER A 183 -37.11 -6.71 24.07
C SER A 183 -36.76 -6.80 25.57
N LEU A 184 -37.28 -5.88 26.36
CA LEU A 184 -37.20 -5.93 27.82
C LEU A 184 -38.50 -6.53 28.37
N ASN A 185 -38.39 -7.65 29.07
CA ASN A 185 -39.57 -8.30 29.63
C ASN A 185 -39.93 -7.65 30.98
N PRO A 186 -41.09 -6.97 31.13
CA PRO A 186 -41.37 -6.11 32.28
C PRO A 186 -41.53 -6.87 33.59
N LYS A 187 -41.85 -8.17 33.53
CA LYS A 187 -42.00 -9.03 34.72
C LYS A 187 -40.68 -9.58 35.24
N THR A 188 -39.69 -9.77 34.37
CA THR A 188 -38.40 -10.40 34.75
C THR A 188 -37.21 -9.45 34.64
N LYS A 189 -37.41 -8.23 34.10
CA LYS A 189 -36.38 -7.21 33.83
C LYS A 189 -35.19 -7.73 33.00
N LYS A 190 -35.36 -8.87 32.32
CA LYS A 190 -34.33 -9.46 31.46
C LYS A 190 -34.45 -8.89 30.06
N ALA A 191 -33.32 -8.42 29.52
CA ALA A 191 -33.21 -7.99 28.13
C ALA A 191 -32.98 -9.22 27.25
N THR A 192 -33.80 -9.40 26.23
CA THR A 192 -33.67 -10.46 25.22
C THR A 192 -33.47 -9.80 23.86
N ILE A 193 -32.38 -10.14 23.18
CA ILE A 193 -32.05 -9.63 21.84
C ILE A 193 -32.52 -10.68 20.83
N ALA A 194 -33.58 -10.39 20.09
CA ALA A 194 -34.02 -11.21 18.97
C ALA A 194 -33.45 -10.64 17.66
N SER A 195 -32.65 -11.44 16.96
CA SER A 195 -32.10 -11.06 15.65
C SER A 195 -32.95 -11.69 14.56
N TYR A 196 -33.61 -10.86 13.75
CA TYR A 196 -34.38 -11.33 12.60
C TYR A 196 -33.56 -11.11 11.32
N SER A 197 -33.27 -12.20 10.62
CA SER A 197 -32.68 -12.18 9.28
C SER A 197 -33.76 -12.62 8.30
N PRO A 198 -34.13 -11.81 7.28
CA PRO A 198 -35.08 -12.24 6.28
C PRO A 198 -34.48 -13.41 5.47
N ARG A 199 -35.22 -14.51 5.35
CA ARG A 199 -34.84 -15.64 4.49
C ARG A 199 -34.90 -15.18 3.04
N SER A 200 -33.74 -15.19 2.38
CA SER A 200 -33.62 -14.97 0.94
C SER A 200 -34.43 -16.03 0.19
N SER A 201 -35.42 -15.60 -0.58
CA SER A 201 -36.17 -16.45 -1.51
C SER A 201 -35.27 -16.81 -2.69
N THR A 202 -35.15 -18.11 -2.94
CA THR A 202 -34.50 -18.70 -4.12
C THR A 202 -35.21 -18.28 -5.41
N PRO A 203 -34.49 -17.92 -6.49
CA PRO A 203 -35.11 -17.73 -7.79
C PRO A 203 -35.56 -19.08 -8.37
N ALA A 204 -36.84 -19.15 -8.73
CA ALA A 204 -37.50 -20.32 -9.28
C ALA A 204 -37.18 -20.48 -10.79
N THR A 205 -36.89 -21.73 -11.14
CA THR A 205 -36.86 -22.33 -12.48
C THR A 205 -38.21 -22.19 -13.18
N PRO A 206 -38.27 -21.82 -14.48
CA PRO A 206 -39.49 -22.00 -15.28
C PRO A 206 -39.61 -23.43 -15.83
N SER A 207 -40.84 -23.96 -15.73
CA SER A 207 -41.31 -25.29 -16.14
C SER A 207 -41.88 -25.32 -17.58
N PRO A 208 -42.22 -26.50 -18.14
CA PRO A 208 -42.26 -26.78 -19.59
C PRO A 208 -43.67 -26.74 -20.21
N SER A 209 -43.75 -26.56 -21.54
CA SER A 209 -44.52 -27.41 -22.48
C SER A 209 -44.62 -26.77 -23.88
N SER A 210 -44.10 -27.45 -24.91
CA SER A 210 -44.85 -27.92 -26.10
C SER A 210 -43.94 -28.15 -27.32
N SER A 211 -43.93 -29.42 -27.75
CA SER A 211 -43.71 -29.98 -29.10
C SER A 211 -42.65 -29.35 -30.02
N VAL A 212 -41.59 -30.10 -30.32
CA VAL A 212 -41.29 -30.67 -31.67
C VAL A 212 -40.27 -31.81 -31.51
N GLU A 213 -40.64 -32.96 -32.07
CA GLU A 213 -39.86 -34.09 -32.60
C GLU A 213 -38.42 -34.37 -32.13
N VAL A 214 -38.24 -35.60 -31.63
CA VAL A 214 -36.98 -36.25 -31.32
C VAL A 214 -36.42 -36.94 -32.57
N LEU A 215 -35.21 -36.56 -32.98
CA LEU A 215 -34.29 -37.42 -33.74
C LEU A 215 -32.98 -37.53 -32.93
N PRO A 216 -32.36 -38.72 -32.85
CA PRO A 216 -31.24 -38.96 -31.96
C PRO A 216 -29.97 -38.29 -32.52
N GLN A 217 -29.55 -37.18 -31.90
CA GLN A 217 -28.24 -36.61 -32.19
C GLN A 217 -27.16 -37.50 -31.55
N GLY A 218 -26.36 -38.10 -32.42
CA GLY A 218 -25.13 -38.80 -32.05
C GLY A 218 -24.12 -37.89 -31.34
N PRO A 219 -23.00 -38.47 -30.84
CA PRO A 219 -22.04 -37.76 -30.01
C PRO A 219 -21.52 -36.48 -30.68
N PRO A 220 -21.19 -35.44 -29.89
CA PRO A 220 -20.82 -34.12 -30.40
C PRO A 220 -19.66 -34.25 -31.39
N ARG A 221 -19.91 -33.88 -32.65
CA ARG A 221 -18.87 -33.81 -33.68
C ARG A 221 -17.94 -32.66 -33.33
N VAL A 222 -16.72 -33.02 -32.94
CA VAL A 222 -15.60 -32.09 -32.86
C VAL A 222 -15.43 -31.45 -34.24
N PRO A 223 -15.42 -30.11 -34.36
CA PRO A 223 -15.15 -29.47 -35.63
C PRO A 223 -13.79 -29.92 -36.16
N PRO A 224 -13.65 -30.13 -37.48
CA PRO A 224 -12.40 -30.60 -38.06
C PRO A 224 -11.28 -29.62 -37.69
N PRO A 225 -10.07 -30.14 -37.36
CA PRO A 225 -8.92 -29.28 -37.12
C PRO A 225 -8.69 -28.42 -38.37
N MET A 226 -8.50 -27.11 -38.16
CA MET A 226 -8.16 -26.19 -39.25
C MET A 226 -6.95 -26.74 -40.02
N PRO A 227 -6.92 -26.60 -41.36
CA PRO A 227 -5.77 -27.04 -42.13
C PRO A 227 -4.51 -26.33 -41.60
N PRO A 228 -3.36 -27.02 -41.56
CA PRO A 228 -2.11 -26.42 -41.09
C PRO A 228 -1.83 -25.19 -41.94
N GLN A 229 -1.95 -24.01 -41.33
CA GLN A 229 -1.51 -22.79 -41.98
C GLN A 229 0.00 -22.91 -42.16
N VAL A 230 0.42 -22.99 -43.43
CA VAL A 230 1.82 -22.99 -43.81
C VAL A 230 2.39 -21.67 -43.29
N ALA A 231 3.22 -21.75 -42.23
CA ALA A 231 3.93 -20.60 -41.74
C ALA A 231 4.73 -20.01 -42.90
N PRO A 232 4.60 -18.70 -43.20
CA PRO A 232 5.39 -18.08 -44.24
C PRO A 232 6.88 -18.32 -43.94
N GLN A 233 7.58 -18.92 -44.90
CA GLN A 233 9.02 -19.13 -44.81
C GLN A 233 9.68 -17.75 -44.62
N PRO A 234 10.46 -17.54 -43.55
CA PRO A 234 11.15 -16.28 -43.34
C PRO A 234 12.12 -16.04 -44.51
N ASP A 235 12.00 -14.87 -45.14
CA ASP A 235 12.84 -14.50 -46.28
C ASP A 235 14.33 -14.56 -45.85
N PRO A 236 15.18 -15.37 -46.51
CA PRO A 236 16.59 -15.53 -46.14
C PRO A 236 17.38 -14.21 -46.23
N ARG A 237 16.85 -13.19 -46.90
CA ARG A 237 17.50 -11.87 -47.00
C ARG A 237 17.23 -10.96 -45.80
N ARG A 238 16.25 -11.25 -44.95
CA ARG A 238 15.90 -10.42 -43.78
C ARG A 238 15.46 -11.26 -42.57
N PRO A 239 16.41 -11.96 -41.91
CA PRO A 239 16.11 -12.86 -40.79
C PRO A 239 15.55 -12.15 -39.54
N PHE A 240 15.67 -10.81 -39.44
CA PHE A 240 15.25 -10.02 -38.29
C PHE A 240 14.15 -9.00 -38.63
N MET A 241 13.28 -9.29 -39.60
CA MET A 241 12.17 -8.38 -39.90
C MET A 241 11.15 -8.40 -38.74
N ASP A 242 10.91 -7.23 -38.14
CA ASP A 242 9.94 -7.07 -37.05
C ASP A 242 8.50 -7.23 -37.58
N LEU A 243 7.95 -8.45 -37.42
CA LEU A 243 6.56 -8.80 -37.79
C LEU A 243 5.49 -8.21 -36.83
N ARG A 244 5.86 -7.24 -35.99
CA ARG A 244 4.99 -6.71 -34.93
C ARG A 244 3.96 -5.69 -35.42
N ASN A 245 4.17 -5.08 -36.59
CA ASN A 245 3.31 -3.98 -37.07
C ASN A 245 2.34 -4.40 -38.19
N ASP A 246 2.51 -5.60 -38.77
CA ASP A 246 1.60 -6.10 -39.79
C ASP A 246 0.42 -6.82 -39.11
N THR A 247 -0.62 -6.05 -38.84
CA THR A 247 -1.92 -6.52 -38.30
C THR A 247 -2.64 -7.55 -39.18
N ALA A 248 -2.11 -7.84 -40.39
CA ALA A 248 -2.61 -8.88 -41.28
C ALA A 248 -2.04 -10.28 -40.97
N ILE A 249 -0.94 -10.39 -40.22
CA ILE A 249 -0.27 -11.65 -39.93
C ILE A 249 -0.44 -11.89 -38.43
N GLY A 250 -1.39 -12.74 -38.04
CA GLY A 250 -1.71 -13.08 -36.65
C GLY A 250 -0.55 -13.77 -35.91
N ALA A 251 0.56 -13.06 -35.70
CA ALA A 251 1.74 -13.54 -35.02
C ALA A 251 1.44 -13.60 -33.52
N THR A 252 1.03 -14.78 -33.07
CA THR A 252 0.80 -15.05 -31.65
C THR A 252 2.14 -15.44 -31.02
N TYR A 253 2.62 -14.64 -30.06
CA TYR A 253 3.85 -14.94 -29.35
C TYR A 253 3.69 -16.21 -28.50
N VAL A 254 4.36 -17.29 -28.90
CA VAL A 254 4.45 -18.50 -28.08
C VAL A 254 5.67 -18.36 -27.17
N ALA A 255 5.42 -18.05 -25.89
CA ALA A 255 6.47 -18.04 -24.89
C ALA A 255 7.12 -19.43 -24.82
N ARG A 256 8.44 -19.50 -25.04
CA ARG A 256 9.22 -20.71 -24.80
C ARG A 256 9.06 -21.09 -23.33
N GLN A 257 8.39 -22.21 -23.06
CA GLN A 257 8.43 -22.80 -21.73
C GLN A 257 9.87 -23.22 -21.45
N ALA A 258 10.51 -22.51 -20.53
CA ALA A 258 11.83 -22.87 -20.03
C ALA A 258 11.73 -24.25 -19.36
N SER A 259 12.24 -25.28 -20.03
CA SER A 259 12.42 -26.60 -19.46
C SER A 259 13.49 -26.52 -18.37
N LEU A 260 13.06 -26.27 -17.13
CA LEU A 260 13.86 -26.39 -15.93
C LEU A 260 14.20 -27.88 -15.72
N LYS A 261 15.27 -28.36 -16.35
CA LYS A 261 15.98 -29.54 -15.85
C LYS A 261 16.89 -29.08 -14.72
N ARG A 262 16.32 -29.12 -13.51
CA ARG A 262 17.04 -28.98 -12.24
C ARG A 262 17.97 -30.19 -12.11
N VAL A 263 19.28 -29.96 -12.20
CA VAL A 263 20.28 -30.93 -11.76
C VAL A 263 20.56 -30.56 -10.32
N ASP A 264 20.01 -31.34 -9.40
CA ASP A 264 20.30 -31.22 -7.97
C ASP A 264 21.72 -31.74 -7.73
N VAL A 265 22.68 -30.83 -7.61
CA VAL A 265 23.98 -31.11 -7.00
C VAL A 265 23.85 -30.74 -5.52
N VAL A 266 23.58 -31.76 -4.71
CA VAL A 266 23.77 -31.74 -3.27
C VAL A 266 25.27 -31.67 -3.02
N ASP A 267 25.75 -30.60 -2.41
CA ASP A 267 27.02 -30.67 -1.68
C ASP A 267 26.84 -30.11 -0.27
N THR A 268 27.28 -30.93 0.67
CA THR A 268 27.07 -30.86 2.11
C THR A 268 28.42 -30.61 2.74
N SER A 269 28.62 -29.43 3.32
CA SER A 269 29.70 -29.18 4.30
C SER A 269 29.28 -27.92 5.09
N GLN A 270 28.71 -28.06 6.29
CA GLN A 270 29.44 -28.25 7.56
C GLN A 270 30.75 -27.44 7.63
N SER A 271 30.68 -26.27 8.25
CA SER A 271 31.80 -25.75 9.03
C SER A 271 31.27 -25.05 10.27
N GLU A 272 31.49 -25.72 11.39
CA GLU A 272 31.26 -25.26 12.75
C GLU A 272 32.17 -24.08 13.12
N GLY A 273 31.67 -23.23 14.03
CA GLY A 273 32.44 -22.75 15.18
C GLY A 273 33.45 -21.63 14.95
N SER A 274 33.16 -20.44 15.50
CA SER A 274 34.13 -19.75 16.35
C SER A 274 33.46 -18.69 17.21
N ASP A 275 33.07 -19.13 18.40
CA ASP A 275 32.73 -18.28 19.53
C ASP A 275 34.04 -17.79 20.17
N ARG A 276 34.37 -16.50 20.05
CA ARG A 276 35.49 -15.88 20.80
C ARG A 276 35.08 -14.58 21.48
N ARG A 277 34.87 -14.74 22.79
CA ARG A 277 34.87 -13.74 23.85
C ARG A 277 36.15 -12.88 23.91
N ARG A 278 35.96 -11.73 24.58
CA ARG A 278 36.89 -10.92 25.40
C ARG A 278 37.82 -9.93 24.69
N GLY A 279 37.65 -8.67 25.08
CA GLY A 279 38.60 -7.58 24.94
C GLY A 279 38.19 -6.34 25.73
N VAL A 280 38.19 -6.46 27.06
CA VAL A 280 38.13 -5.34 28.02
C VAL A 280 39.52 -4.71 28.10
N GLY A 281 39.61 -3.38 28.05
CA GLY A 281 40.69 -2.65 28.72
C GLY A 281 41.59 -1.77 27.85
N GLY A 282 41.30 -0.47 27.86
CA GLY A 282 42.27 0.55 28.31
C GLY A 282 43.28 1.12 27.30
N ARG A 283 43.22 2.45 27.11
CA ARG A 283 44.29 3.34 27.56
C ARG A 283 43.86 4.81 27.47
N VAL A 284 43.98 5.48 28.60
CA VAL A 284 44.09 6.93 28.74
C VAL A 284 45.50 7.33 28.30
N VAL A 285 45.63 8.42 27.55
CA VAL A 285 46.92 9.10 27.31
C VAL A 285 46.73 10.57 27.71
N PRO A 286 47.44 11.09 28.72
CA PRO A 286 47.55 12.51 28.96
C PRO A 286 48.85 13.08 28.37
N GLY A 287 48.74 14.25 27.73
CA GLY A 287 49.76 15.30 27.69
C GLY A 287 50.94 15.15 26.74
N ALA A 288 51.15 16.16 25.88
CA ALA A 288 52.32 17.05 25.87
C ALA A 288 52.37 17.85 24.55
N GLY A 289 52.47 19.17 24.67
CA GLY A 289 52.57 20.14 23.57
C GLY A 289 51.98 21.47 23.99
#